data_AF-A0A087SA99-F1
#
_entry.id   AF-A0A087SA99-F1
#
_cell.length_a   1.000
_cell.length_b   1.000
_cell.length_c   1.000
_cell.angle_alpha   90.00
_cell.angle_beta   90.00
_cell.angle_gamma   90.00
#
_symmetry.space_group_name_H-M   'P 1'
#
loop_
_entity.id
_entity.type
_entity.pdbx_description
1 polymer ?
#
loop_
_entity_poly.entity_id
_entity_poly.type
_entity_poly.pdbx_seq_one_letter_code
_entity_poly.pdbx_strand_id
1 'polypeptide(L)'
;MPEADMQAPKLYFPNTKDAHYKYANFPKVYLEPHEIQSVKAAPPRTIRVLGFKSTSCLKEHHQLRSSSFVYPGEVVGDKQRGEADAKTTTAGVPGSSQVFIALHSAMLDQDQVAFGVFARSHSGGLRLVALLPQEAVSDEEGSQLAAPGFHVIYLPFADDVRQPEMDRAFTGSQVVEPTAAQVAAADALIAHLQLGEFSSDIIANPHLQRHYQVAAEAGTLGKLPISTLKPWLKAKHLPVSGRKDELVERILQHMS
;
A
#
# COMPACT_ATOMS: atom_id res chain seq x y z
N MET A 1 30.30 28.77 17.68
CA MET A 1 28.84 28.58 17.63
C MET A 1 28.40 29.05 16.25
N PRO A 2 28.18 28.17 15.26
CA PRO A 2 27.75 28.64 13.96
C PRO A 2 26.28 29.08 14.07
N GLU A 3 26.01 30.33 13.72
CA GLU A 3 24.67 30.84 13.50
C GLU A 3 24.00 29.95 12.44
N ALA A 4 23.02 29.15 12.86
CA ALA A 4 22.18 28.44 11.92
C ALA A 4 21.38 29.50 11.15
N ASP A 5 21.49 29.50 9.82
CA ASP A 5 20.69 30.31 8.91
C ASP A 5 19.20 30.28 9.33
N MET A 6 18.76 31.29 10.08
CA MET A 6 17.36 31.44 10.48
C MET A 6 16.56 31.85 9.25
N GLN A 7 16.05 30.86 8.53
CA GLN A 7 15.09 31.08 7.46
C GLN A 7 13.86 31.79 8.01
N ALA A 8 13.53 32.93 7.40
CA ALA A 8 12.43 33.79 7.83
C ALA A 8 11.12 32.99 8.02
N PRO A 9 10.37 33.25 9.11
CA PRO A 9 9.16 32.52 9.43
C PRO A 9 8.13 32.69 8.32
N LYS A 10 7.53 31.58 7.89
CA LYS A 10 6.54 31.57 6.81
C LYS A 10 5.14 31.62 7.41
N LEU A 11 4.26 32.41 6.81
CA LEU A 11 2.84 32.38 7.15
C LEU A 11 2.29 30.99 6.82
N TYR A 12 1.88 30.24 7.84
CA TYR A 12 1.33 28.89 7.69
C TYR A 12 -0.20 28.93 7.69
N PHE A 13 -0.81 29.75 8.54
CA PHE A 13 -2.25 30.00 8.56
C PHE A 13 -2.58 31.50 8.70
N PRO A 14 -3.67 31.98 8.09
CA PRO A 14 -4.51 31.32 7.09
C PRO A 14 -3.83 31.14 5.72
N ASN A 15 -4.16 30.06 5.00
CA ASN A 15 -3.64 29.82 3.65
C ASN A 15 -4.29 30.80 2.66
N THR A 16 -3.51 31.74 2.14
CA THR A 16 -4.00 32.82 1.25
C THR A 16 -4.49 32.33 -0.12
N LYS A 17 -4.17 31.07 -0.49
CA LYS A 17 -4.60 30.46 -1.75
C LYS A 17 -6.03 29.92 -1.71
N ASP A 18 -6.53 29.58 -0.52
CA ASP A 18 -7.85 28.98 -0.34
C ASP A 18 -8.90 30.08 -0.17
N ALA A 19 -9.91 30.08 -1.04
CA ALA A 19 -10.97 31.09 -1.05
C ALA A 19 -11.78 31.10 0.27
N HIS A 20 -11.88 29.95 0.95
CA HIS A 20 -12.55 29.81 2.25
C HIS A 20 -11.90 30.63 3.36
N TYR A 21 -10.58 30.84 3.31
CA TYR A 21 -9.87 31.64 4.31
C TYR A 21 -9.82 33.14 3.99
N LYS A 22 -10.28 33.57 2.80
CA LYS A 22 -10.31 35.01 2.45
C LYS A 22 -11.34 35.80 3.25
N TYR A 23 -12.41 35.14 3.71
CA TYR A 23 -13.55 35.79 4.37
C TYR A 23 -13.61 35.53 5.89
N ALA A 24 -12.67 34.76 6.42
CA ALA A 24 -12.65 34.39 7.82
C ALA A 24 -11.52 35.13 8.57
N ASN A 25 -11.86 35.81 9.67
CA ASN A 25 -10.92 36.54 10.53
C ASN A 25 -10.14 35.58 11.44
N PHE A 26 -9.31 34.71 10.85
CA PHE A 26 -8.42 33.86 11.63
C PHE A 26 -7.12 34.61 12.00
N PRO A 27 -6.60 34.41 13.22
CA PRO A 27 -5.30 34.97 13.60
C PRO A 27 -4.20 34.39 12.72
N LYS A 28 -3.24 35.24 12.34
CA LYS A 28 -2.09 34.84 11.51
C LYS A 28 -1.10 34.04 12.37
N VAL A 29 -0.78 32.83 11.94
CA VAL A 29 0.19 31.94 12.59
C VAL A 29 1.40 31.81 11.66
N TYR A 30 2.54 32.29 12.16
CA TYR A 30 3.84 32.16 11.50
C TYR A 30 4.61 31.03 12.16
N LEU A 31 5.14 30.11 11.36
CA LEU A 31 5.96 29.00 11.83
C LEU A 31 7.20 28.90 10.94
N GLU A 32 8.33 28.60 11.57
CA GLU A 32 9.55 28.29 10.86
C GLU A 32 9.55 26.85 10.32
N PRO A 33 10.31 26.55 9.25
CA PRO A 33 10.38 25.20 8.69
C PRO A 33 10.85 24.16 9.72
N HIS A 34 11.71 24.54 10.66
CA HIS A 34 12.20 23.65 11.70
C HIS A 34 11.12 23.35 12.76
N GLU A 35 10.28 24.32 13.12
CA GLU A 35 9.16 24.14 14.04
C GLU A 35 8.12 23.18 13.45
N ILE A 36 7.82 23.32 12.15
CA ILE A 36 6.91 22.39 11.44
C ILE A 36 7.47 20.97 11.45
N GLN A 37 8.80 20.82 11.32
CA GLN A 37 9.44 19.51 11.42
C GLN A 37 9.38 18.94 12.83
N SER A 38 9.56 19.77 13.86
CA SER A 38 9.44 19.37 15.26
C SER A 38 8.01 18.95 15.64
N VAL A 39 6.99 19.68 15.18
CA VAL A 39 5.58 19.31 15.39
C VAL A 39 5.24 17.99 14.70
N LYS A 40 5.83 17.75 13.52
CA LYS A 40 5.63 16.51 12.75
C LYS A 40 6.59 15.39 13.14
N ALA A 41 7.48 15.61 14.12
CA ALA A 41 8.52 14.66 14.46
C ALA A 41 7.91 13.37 14.99
N ALA A 42 7.92 12.35 14.14
CA ALA A 42 7.54 11.00 14.53
C ALA A 42 8.77 10.23 15.02
N PRO A 43 8.57 9.17 15.83
CA PRO A 43 9.58 8.15 16.08
C PRO A 43 10.28 7.69 14.79
N PRO A 44 11.54 7.20 14.89
CA PRO A 44 12.25 6.63 13.75
C PRO A 44 11.46 5.48 13.10
N ARG A 45 11.90 5.08 11.90
CA ARG A 45 11.27 4.02 11.09
C ARG A 45 11.03 2.76 11.91
N THR A 46 9.79 2.53 12.31
CA THR A 46 9.43 1.47 13.24
C THR A 46 8.03 0.94 12.96
N ILE A 47 7.85 -0.34 13.25
CA ILE A 47 6.55 -0.98 13.43
C ILE A 47 6.49 -1.33 14.92
N ARG A 48 5.60 -0.69 15.66
CA ARG A 48 5.39 -1.00 17.08
C ARG A 48 4.04 -1.68 17.25
N VAL A 49 4.05 -2.96 17.58
CA VAL A 49 2.84 -3.71 17.92
C VAL A 49 2.29 -3.16 19.24
N LEU A 50 1.00 -2.83 19.23
CA LEU A 50 0.24 -2.37 20.39
C LEU A 50 -0.49 -3.54 21.06
N GLY A 51 -0.97 -4.51 20.28
CA GLY A 51 -1.69 -5.67 20.79
C GLY A 51 -2.27 -6.54 19.69
N PHE A 52 -3.01 -7.58 20.08
CA PHE A 52 -3.63 -8.55 19.19
C PHE A 52 -5.15 -8.53 19.34
N LYS A 53 -5.86 -8.77 18.23
CA LYS A 53 -7.32 -8.84 18.19
C LYS A 53 -7.76 -9.83 17.11
N SER A 54 -8.94 -10.44 17.25
CA SER A 54 -9.48 -11.38 16.25
C SER A 54 -9.59 -10.75 14.86
N THR A 55 -9.39 -11.56 13.82
CA THR A 55 -9.55 -11.20 12.39
C THR A 55 -10.92 -10.61 12.09
N SER A 56 -11.98 -11.05 12.76
CA SER A 56 -13.35 -10.52 12.63
C SER A 56 -13.46 -8.99 12.86
N CYS A 57 -12.52 -8.40 13.60
CA CYS A 57 -12.50 -6.96 13.85
C CYS A 57 -11.99 -6.14 12.65
N LEU A 58 -11.28 -6.78 11.73
CA LEU A 58 -10.76 -6.16 10.53
C LEU A 58 -11.76 -6.38 9.38
N LYS A 59 -12.44 -5.31 8.99
CA LYS A 59 -13.37 -5.32 7.86
C LYS A 59 -12.64 -4.92 6.58
N GLU A 60 -13.10 -5.44 5.44
CA GLU A 60 -12.50 -5.16 4.12
C GLU A 60 -12.45 -3.66 3.79
N HIS A 61 -13.51 -2.91 4.12
CA HIS A 61 -13.58 -1.46 3.87
C HIS A 61 -12.68 -0.61 4.78
N HIS A 62 -12.01 -1.19 5.78
CA HIS A 62 -11.02 -0.46 6.57
C HIS A 62 -9.72 -0.21 5.79
N GLN A 63 -9.53 -0.82 4.62
CA GLN A 63 -8.31 -0.61 3.85
C GLN A 63 -8.32 0.75 3.13
N LEU A 64 -7.57 1.73 3.67
CA LEU A 64 -7.49 3.08 3.07
C LEU A 64 -6.62 3.13 1.80
N ARG A 65 -5.62 2.24 1.69
CA ARG A 65 -4.63 2.24 0.61
C ARG A 65 -4.04 0.85 0.40
N SER A 66 -3.26 0.68 -0.67
CA SER A 66 -2.53 -0.55 -0.96
C SER A 66 -1.74 -1.02 0.28
N SER A 67 -1.91 -2.30 0.64
CA SER A 67 -1.16 -2.92 1.73
C SER A 67 0.34 -2.96 1.40
N SER A 68 1.18 -3.04 2.42
CA SER A 68 2.61 -3.34 2.27
C SER A 68 2.89 -4.72 2.83
N PHE A 69 3.86 -5.43 2.27
CA PHE A 69 4.23 -6.75 2.76
C PHE A 69 5.48 -6.66 3.64
N VAL A 70 5.44 -7.30 4.81
CA VAL A 70 6.56 -7.37 5.77
C VAL A 70 7.06 -8.80 5.86
N TYR A 71 8.38 -8.92 5.70
CA TYR A 71 9.13 -10.16 5.79
C TYR A 71 10.41 -9.92 6.61
N PRO A 72 10.91 -10.90 7.39
CA PRO A 72 12.14 -10.73 8.15
C PRO A 72 13.32 -10.44 7.24
N GLY A 73 14.07 -9.39 7.56
CA GLY A 73 15.29 -8.99 6.87
C GLY A 73 16.56 -9.59 7.48
N GLU A 74 16.48 -10.81 8.01
CA GLU A 74 17.66 -11.49 8.57
C GLU A 74 18.61 -11.86 7.42
N VAL A 75 19.86 -11.41 7.50
CA VAL A 75 20.87 -11.77 6.52
C VAL A 75 21.38 -13.16 6.88
N VAL A 76 20.74 -14.19 6.33
CA VAL A 76 21.21 -15.57 6.45
C VAL A 76 22.35 -15.77 5.45
N GLY A 77 23.59 -15.50 5.88
CA GLY A 77 24.78 -15.82 5.08
C GLY A 77 26.10 -15.26 5.60
N ASP A 78 27.13 -16.10 5.55
CA ASP A 78 28.56 -15.84 5.82
C ASP A 78 29.19 -14.79 4.88
N LYS A 79 28.74 -13.54 4.94
CA LYS A 79 29.47 -12.42 4.33
C LYS A 79 30.04 -11.53 5.42
N GLN A 80 31.16 -12.00 5.99
CA GLN A 80 32.27 -11.10 6.36
C GLN A 80 32.73 -10.37 5.09
N ARG A 81 32.07 -9.28 4.71
CA ARG A 81 32.65 -8.27 3.80
C ARG A 81 31.84 -6.99 3.87
N GLY A 82 32.49 -5.95 4.38
CA GLY A 82 32.04 -4.57 4.28
C GLY A 82 31.51 -4.03 5.59
N GLU A 83 32.45 -3.61 6.45
CA GLU A 83 32.39 -2.36 7.22
C GLU A 83 30.98 -1.79 7.41
N ALA A 84 30.33 -2.21 8.51
CA ALA A 84 29.06 -1.68 8.93
C ALA A 84 29.28 -0.23 9.38
N ASP A 85 28.81 0.74 8.59
CA ASP A 85 28.58 2.10 9.04
C ASP A 85 27.66 2.05 10.27
N ALA A 86 28.24 2.28 11.45
CA ALA A 86 27.63 2.21 12.78
C ALA A 86 26.48 3.21 13.02
N LYS A 87 26.00 3.89 11.98
CA LYS A 87 24.95 4.92 12.03
C LYS A 87 23.58 4.45 11.52
N THR A 88 23.52 3.24 10.97
CA THR A 88 22.29 2.68 10.38
C THR A 88 21.80 1.53 11.25
N THR A 89 20.71 1.73 11.99
CA THR A 89 20.01 0.71 12.81
C THR A 89 19.36 -0.41 11.97
N THR A 90 19.93 -0.72 10.81
CA THR A 90 19.45 -1.68 9.81
C THR A 90 20.43 -2.86 9.67
N ALA A 91 21.16 -3.17 10.74
CA ALA A 91 21.74 -4.49 10.90
C ALA A 91 20.58 -5.43 11.29
N GLY A 92 20.26 -6.39 10.44
CA GLY A 92 19.23 -7.39 10.74
C GLY A 92 19.51 -8.03 12.09
N VAL A 93 18.52 -8.01 12.98
CA VAL A 93 18.68 -8.60 14.31
C VAL A 93 18.72 -10.12 14.15
N PRO A 94 19.79 -10.81 14.59
CA PRO A 94 19.87 -12.26 14.50
C PRO A 94 18.76 -12.92 15.32
N GLY A 95 18.18 -14.00 14.81
CA GLY A 95 17.04 -14.69 15.42
C GLY A 95 15.69 -14.04 15.12
N SER A 96 15.65 -12.94 14.35
CA SER A 96 14.38 -12.31 13.95
C SER A 96 13.50 -13.23 13.11
N SER A 97 14.08 -14.12 12.29
CA SER A 97 13.29 -15.10 11.53
C SER A 97 12.60 -16.11 12.43
N GLN A 98 13.24 -16.55 13.52
CA GLN A 98 12.63 -17.51 14.45
C GLN A 98 11.45 -16.89 15.21
N VAL A 99 11.61 -15.65 15.69
CA VAL A 99 10.53 -14.89 16.33
C VAL A 99 9.40 -14.63 15.35
N PHE A 100 9.73 -14.31 14.10
CA PHE A 100 8.75 -14.10 13.05
C PHE A 100 7.94 -15.35 12.76
N ILE A 101 8.58 -16.50 12.61
CA ILE A 101 7.90 -17.79 12.35
C ILE A 101 7.00 -18.15 13.53
N ALA A 102 7.51 -18.04 14.76
CA ALA A 102 6.73 -18.35 15.96
C ALA A 102 5.52 -17.41 16.13
N LEU A 103 5.69 -16.11 15.84
CA LEU A 103 4.60 -15.14 15.87
C LEU A 103 3.58 -15.41 14.77
N HIS A 104 4.05 -15.68 13.55
CA HIS A 104 3.21 -15.97 12.39
C HIS A 104 2.37 -17.22 12.60
N SER A 105 2.97 -18.32 13.06
CA SER A 105 2.23 -19.56 13.37
C SER A 105 1.21 -19.34 14.50
N ALA A 106 1.61 -18.67 15.59
CA ALA A 106 0.71 -18.41 16.72
C ALA A 106 -0.49 -17.52 16.34
N MET A 107 -0.30 -16.57 15.43
CA MET A 107 -1.36 -15.70 14.95
C MET A 107 -2.34 -16.43 14.02
N LEU A 108 -1.85 -17.36 13.20
CA LEU A 108 -2.69 -18.23 12.38
C LEU A 108 -3.53 -19.18 13.25
N ASP A 109 -2.89 -19.84 14.22
CA ASP A 109 -3.57 -20.80 15.11
C ASP A 109 -4.68 -20.16 15.95
N GLN A 110 -4.52 -18.89 16.33
CA GLN A 110 -5.47 -18.17 17.19
C GLN A 110 -6.42 -17.24 16.42
N ASP A 111 -6.34 -17.21 15.08
CA ASP A 111 -7.12 -16.32 14.22
C ASP A 111 -7.03 -14.84 14.68
N GLN A 112 -5.80 -14.39 14.96
CA GLN A 112 -5.49 -13.07 15.49
C GLN A 112 -4.74 -12.19 14.49
N VAL A 113 -5.00 -10.89 14.56
CA VAL A 113 -4.35 -9.81 13.82
C VAL A 113 -3.63 -8.91 14.81
N ALA A 114 -2.41 -8.49 14.49
CA ALA A 114 -1.65 -7.60 15.36
C ALA A 114 -1.89 -6.15 14.95
N PHE A 115 -2.33 -5.32 15.88
CA PHE A 115 -2.52 -3.88 15.67
C PHE A 115 -1.25 -3.15 16.10
N GLY A 116 -0.83 -2.16 15.33
CA GLY A 116 0.41 -1.45 15.57
C GLY A 116 0.43 -0.03 15.04
N VAL A 117 1.46 0.71 15.47
CA VAL A 117 1.81 2.01 14.91
C VAL A 117 2.94 1.82 13.91
N PHE A 118 2.76 2.34 12.71
CA PHE A 118 3.76 2.33 11.65
C PHE A 118 4.26 3.73 11.34
N ALA A 119 5.58 3.89 11.38
CA ALA A 119 6.29 5.09 10.96
C ALA A 119 7.19 4.75 9.75
N ARG A 120 6.87 5.29 8.56
CA ARG A 120 7.68 5.06 7.35
C ARG A 120 8.94 5.93 7.30
N SER A 121 8.92 7.11 7.93
CA SER A 121 9.99 8.10 7.96
C SER A 121 9.79 9.04 9.15
N HIS A 122 10.83 9.72 9.62
CA HIS A 122 10.73 10.74 10.68
C HIS A 122 9.75 11.88 10.35
N SER A 123 9.59 12.20 9.06
CA SER A 123 8.66 13.22 8.56
C SER A 123 7.30 12.65 8.14
N GLY A 124 7.19 11.32 8.08
CA GLY A 124 5.95 10.64 7.74
C GLY A 124 5.16 10.44 9.02
N GLY A 125 4.02 11.12 9.14
CA GLY A 125 3.15 10.99 10.31
C GLY A 125 2.86 9.54 10.67
N LEU A 126 2.66 9.30 11.95
CA LEU A 126 2.32 7.99 12.49
C LEU A 126 0.98 7.50 11.93
N ARG A 127 0.94 6.24 11.49
CA ARG A 127 -0.29 5.61 11.02
C ARG A 127 -0.59 4.36 11.82
N LEU A 128 -1.87 4.15 12.10
CA LEU A 128 -2.34 2.89 12.65
C LEU A 128 -2.38 1.85 11.53
N VAL A 129 -1.84 0.67 11.83
CA VAL A 129 -1.79 -0.45 10.91
C VAL A 129 -2.24 -1.73 11.59
N ALA A 130 -2.85 -2.62 10.81
CA ALA A 130 -3.08 -4.00 11.17
C ALA A 130 -2.09 -4.88 10.40
N LEU A 131 -1.46 -5.84 11.08
CA LEU A 131 -0.59 -6.86 10.52
C LEU A 131 -1.42 -8.14 10.42
N LEU A 132 -1.85 -8.46 9.20
CA LEU A 132 -2.61 -9.66 8.89
C LEU A 132 -1.62 -10.77 8.46
N PRO A 133 -1.56 -11.93 9.14
CA PRO A 133 -0.72 -13.04 8.73
C PRO A 133 -1.27 -13.66 7.43
N GLN A 134 -0.38 -13.93 6.48
CA GLN A 134 -0.69 -14.66 5.25
C GLN A 134 0.06 -15.99 5.28
N GLU A 135 -0.67 -17.10 5.09
CA GLU A 135 -0.08 -18.43 4.93
C GLU A 135 0.59 -18.57 3.56
N ALA A 136 1.64 -19.40 3.49
CA ALA A 136 2.27 -19.73 2.23
C ALA A 136 1.34 -20.62 1.40
N VAL A 137 0.87 -20.11 0.26
CA VAL A 137 0.14 -20.91 -0.72
C VAL A 137 1.07 -21.18 -1.88
N SER A 138 1.35 -22.46 -2.12
CA SER A 138 2.08 -22.93 -3.29
C SER A 138 1.10 -23.55 -4.27
N ASP A 139 1.31 -23.29 -5.55
CA ASP A 139 0.56 -23.92 -6.63
C ASP A 139 1.03 -25.38 -6.84
N GLU A 140 0.25 -26.18 -7.58
CA GLU A 140 0.54 -27.59 -7.87
C GLU A 140 1.89 -27.78 -8.60
N GLU A 141 2.35 -26.76 -9.32
CA GLU A 141 3.65 -26.71 -10.02
C GLU A 141 4.82 -26.23 -9.13
N GLY A 142 4.60 -26.03 -7.83
CA GLY A 142 5.62 -25.59 -6.87
C GLY A 142 5.98 -24.11 -6.95
N SER A 143 5.26 -23.32 -7.76
CA SER A 143 5.37 -21.86 -7.78
C SER A 143 4.68 -21.26 -6.57
N GLN A 144 5.36 -20.34 -5.89
CA GLN A 144 4.80 -19.67 -4.71
C GLN A 144 3.76 -18.62 -5.14
N LEU A 145 2.47 -18.93 -4.95
CA LEU A 145 1.36 -18.02 -5.22
C LEU A 145 1.28 -16.93 -4.13
N ALA A 146 1.41 -17.32 -2.86
CA ALA A 146 1.38 -16.43 -1.71
C ALA A 146 2.63 -16.64 -0.83
N ALA A 147 3.38 -15.56 -0.58
CA ALA A 147 4.53 -15.61 0.31
C ALA A 147 4.09 -15.61 1.79
N PRO A 148 4.76 -16.39 2.69
CA PRO A 148 4.47 -16.32 4.11
C PRO A 148 4.93 -14.98 4.66
N GLY A 149 4.04 -14.28 5.35
CA GLY A 149 4.42 -13.08 6.08
C GLY A 149 3.25 -12.24 6.53
N PHE A 150 3.45 -10.93 6.68
CA PHE A 150 2.40 -10.03 7.18
C PHE A 150 2.03 -8.96 6.15
N HIS A 151 0.73 -8.84 5.89
CA HIS A 151 0.16 -7.67 5.22
C HIS A 151 -0.05 -6.54 6.21
N VAL A 152 0.60 -5.42 5.94
CA VAL A 152 0.41 -4.15 6.63
C VAL A 152 -0.77 -3.44 6.00
N ILE A 153 -1.93 -3.56 6.64
CA ILE A 153 -3.17 -2.91 6.25
C ILE A 153 -3.25 -1.58 6.99
N TYR A 154 -3.39 -0.50 6.24
CA TYR A 154 -3.48 0.85 6.80
C TYR A 154 -4.91 1.11 7.25
N LEU A 155 -5.08 1.33 8.56
CA LEU A 155 -6.38 1.56 9.17
C LEU A 155 -6.80 3.02 8.98
N PRO A 156 -8.11 3.29 8.83
CA PRO A 156 -8.62 4.63 8.75
C PRO A 156 -8.63 5.28 10.14
N PHE A 157 -8.37 6.58 10.20
CA PHE A 157 -8.68 7.35 11.39
C PHE A 157 -10.16 7.74 11.40
N ALA A 158 -10.65 8.29 12.52
CA ALA A 158 -12.03 8.74 12.63
C ALA A 158 -12.44 9.72 11.52
N ASP A 159 -11.51 10.59 11.09
CA ASP A 159 -11.74 11.58 10.02
C ASP A 159 -11.91 10.97 8.61
N ASP A 160 -11.37 9.77 8.39
CA ASP A 160 -11.45 9.04 7.12
C ASP A 160 -12.80 8.32 6.96
N VAL A 161 -13.47 8.00 8.06
CA VAL A 161 -14.76 7.29 8.05
C VAL A 161 -15.87 8.30 7.76
N ARG A 162 -16.55 8.12 6.62
CA ARG A 162 -17.73 8.89 6.24
C ARG A 162 -18.96 7.99 6.29
N GLN A 163 -20.08 8.52 6.78
CA GLN A 163 -21.36 7.82 6.87
C GLN A 163 -22.42 8.52 6.01
N PRO A 164 -22.29 8.48 4.66
CA PRO A 164 -23.28 9.08 3.78
C PRO A 164 -24.68 8.46 3.94
N GLU A 165 -24.78 7.21 4.41
CA GLU A 165 -26.04 6.52 4.68
C GLU A 165 -26.88 7.17 5.78
N MET A 166 -26.25 7.89 6.71
CA MET A 166 -26.96 8.63 7.75
C MET A 166 -27.51 9.97 7.26
N ASP A 167 -26.97 10.49 6.15
CA ASP A 167 -27.42 11.74 5.56
C ASP A 167 -28.73 11.51 4.79
N ARG A 168 -29.83 11.99 5.37
CA ARG A 168 -31.16 11.92 4.74
C ARG A 168 -31.25 12.71 3.44
N ALA A 169 -30.36 13.68 3.21
CA ALA A 169 -30.29 14.37 1.93
C ALA A 169 -29.73 13.47 0.82
N PHE A 170 -28.87 12.50 1.16
CA PHE A 170 -28.26 11.57 0.22
C PHE A 170 -29.10 10.31 0.00
N THR A 171 -29.66 9.74 1.08
CA THR A 171 -30.43 8.48 1.03
C THR A 171 -31.90 8.65 0.65
N GLY A 172 -32.40 9.88 0.61
CA GLY A 172 -33.82 10.15 0.43
C GLY A 172 -34.63 9.84 1.71
N SER A 173 -35.92 10.13 1.68
CA SER A 173 -36.76 10.09 2.89
C SER A 173 -37.05 8.68 3.42
N GLN A 174 -36.84 7.62 2.63
CA GLN A 174 -37.10 6.23 3.04
C GLN A 174 -36.06 5.26 2.48
N VAL A 175 -35.43 4.51 3.38
CA VAL A 175 -34.65 3.32 3.04
C VAL A 175 -35.67 2.18 2.86
N VAL A 176 -35.93 1.78 1.61
CA VAL A 176 -36.82 0.66 1.31
C VAL A 176 -36.01 -0.63 1.35
N GLU A 177 -36.33 -1.49 2.31
CA GLU A 177 -35.74 -2.83 2.35
C GLU A 177 -36.30 -3.68 1.19
N PRO A 178 -35.45 -4.45 0.49
CA PRO A 178 -35.88 -5.28 -0.62
C PRO A 178 -36.82 -6.39 -0.15
N THR A 179 -37.79 -6.75 -1.00
CA THR A 179 -38.69 -7.88 -0.70
C THR A 179 -37.95 -9.20 -0.92
N ALA A 180 -38.25 -10.24 -0.13
CA ALA A 180 -37.62 -11.55 -0.25
C ALA A 180 -37.66 -12.14 -1.68
N ALA A 181 -38.74 -11.88 -2.44
CA ALA A 181 -38.84 -12.29 -3.84
C ALA A 181 -37.81 -11.60 -4.76
N GLN A 182 -37.49 -10.33 -4.50
CA GLN A 182 -36.49 -9.60 -5.26
C GLN A 182 -35.07 -10.09 -4.94
N VAL A 183 -34.80 -10.42 -3.68
CA VAL A 183 -33.53 -11.02 -3.26
C VAL A 183 -33.33 -12.37 -3.94
N ALA A 184 -34.34 -13.24 -3.92
CA ALA A 184 -34.25 -14.54 -4.60
C ALA A 184 -34.03 -14.43 -6.12
N ALA A 185 -34.68 -13.47 -6.78
CA ALA A 185 -34.45 -13.20 -8.20
C ALA A 185 -33.04 -12.67 -8.47
N ALA A 186 -32.50 -11.82 -7.59
CA ALA A 186 -31.14 -11.31 -7.68
C ALA A 186 -30.10 -12.43 -7.46
N ASP A 187 -30.33 -13.32 -6.49
CA ASP A 187 -29.45 -14.47 -6.23
C ASP A 187 -29.38 -15.40 -7.44
N ALA A 188 -30.50 -15.67 -8.11
CA ALA A 188 -30.53 -16.44 -9.35
C ALA A 188 -29.74 -15.76 -10.47
N LEU A 189 -29.86 -14.43 -10.59
CA LEU A 189 -29.10 -13.65 -11.57
C LEU A 189 -27.60 -13.66 -11.27
N ILE A 190 -27.20 -13.54 -9.99
CA ILE A 190 -25.80 -13.61 -9.58
C ILE A 190 -25.24 -14.99 -9.91
N ALA A 191 -25.97 -16.07 -9.62
CA ALA A 191 -25.54 -17.43 -9.95
C ALA A 191 -25.30 -17.62 -11.46
N HIS A 192 -26.11 -17.00 -12.31
CA HIS A 192 -25.90 -17.01 -13.77
C HIS A 192 -24.73 -16.13 -14.24
N LEU A 193 -24.34 -15.11 -13.46
CA LEU A 193 -23.27 -14.16 -13.78
C LEU A 193 -21.96 -14.44 -13.02
N GLN A 194 -21.87 -15.55 -12.28
CA GLN A 194 -20.64 -15.96 -11.63
C GLN A 194 -19.57 -16.27 -12.70
N LEU A 195 -18.67 -15.31 -12.90
CA LEU A 195 -17.38 -15.55 -13.49
C LEU A 195 -16.61 -16.47 -12.51
N GLY A 196 -15.81 -17.39 -13.03
CA GLY A 196 -15.02 -18.33 -12.22
C GLY A 196 -14.02 -17.63 -11.29
N GLU A 197 -13.00 -18.35 -10.82
CA GLU A 197 -12.04 -17.78 -9.88
C GLU A 197 -11.37 -16.51 -10.43
N PHE A 198 -11.63 -15.39 -9.78
CA PHE A 198 -11.04 -14.12 -10.13
C PHE A 198 -9.60 -14.06 -9.63
N SER A 199 -8.65 -13.94 -10.57
CA SER A 199 -7.27 -13.59 -10.27
C SER A 199 -6.95 -12.20 -10.83
N SER A 200 -6.21 -11.40 -10.05
CA SER A 200 -5.79 -10.06 -10.45
C SER A 200 -4.93 -10.04 -11.72
N ASP A 201 -4.33 -11.18 -12.07
CA ASP A 201 -3.45 -11.31 -13.24
C ASP A 201 -4.24 -11.46 -14.55
N ILE A 202 -5.52 -11.86 -14.48
CA ILE A 202 -6.37 -12.06 -15.67
C ILE A 202 -6.73 -10.72 -16.32
N ILE A 203 -6.91 -9.67 -15.53
CA ILE A 203 -7.36 -8.36 -16.01
C ILE A 203 -6.20 -7.35 -15.95
N ALA A 204 -5.52 -7.20 -17.07
CA ALA A 204 -4.50 -6.16 -17.22
C ALA A 204 -5.13 -4.78 -17.49
N ASN A 205 -4.42 -3.72 -17.10
CA ASN A 205 -4.89 -2.34 -17.22
C ASN A 205 -5.01 -1.91 -18.70
N PRO A 206 -6.21 -1.57 -19.21
CA PRO A 206 -6.44 -1.25 -20.62
C PRO A 206 -5.74 0.06 -21.06
N HIS A 207 -5.63 1.05 -20.18
CA HIS A 207 -4.94 2.31 -20.49
C HIS A 207 -3.44 2.08 -20.71
N LEU A 208 -2.83 1.23 -19.88
CA LEU A 208 -1.42 0.86 -20.05
C LEU A 208 -1.23 0.07 -21.34
N GLN A 209 -2.07 -0.92 -21.63
CA GLN A 209 -2.01 -1.68 -22.90
C GLN A 209 -2.08 -0.76 -24.12
N ARG A 210 -3.03 0.16 -24.15
CA ARG A 210 -3.16 1.14 -25.23
C ARG A 210 -1.92 2.04 -25.34
N HIS A 211 -1.37 2.48 -24.21
CA HIS A 211 -0.15 3.29 -24.22
C HIS A 211 1.03 2.54 -24.87
N TYR A 212 1.23 1.25 -24.56
CA TYR A 212 2.27 0.45 -25.19
C TYR A 212 2.01 0.20 -26.68
N GLN A 213 0.76 -0.02 -27.08
CA GLN A 213 0.39 -0.16 -28.50
C GLN A 213 0.75 1.07 -29.31
N VAL A 214 0.31 2.24 -28.86
CA VAL A 214 0.62 3.51 -29.53
C VAL A 214 2.14 3.77 -29.53
N ALA A 215 2.83 3.44 -28.45
CA ALA A 215 4.28 3.61 -28.37
C ALA A 215 5.04 2.65 -29.32
N ALA A 216 4.52 1.44 -29.55
CA ALA A 216 5.05 0.47 -30.51
C ALA A 216 4.84 0.95 -31.95
N GLU A 217 3.62 1.36 -32.30
CA GLU A 217 3.27 1.91 -33.62
C GLU A 217 4.09 3.16 -33.96
N ALA A 218 4.31 4.03 -32.97
CA ALA A 218 5.11 5.24 -33.15
C ALA A 218 6.64 4.99 -33.13
N GLY A 219 7.10 3.75 -32.91
CA GLY A 219 8.53 3.42 -32.78
C GLY A 219 9.22 4.08 -31.58
N THR A 220 8.45 4.51 -30.57
CA THR A 220 8.96 5.22 -29.39
C THR A 220 9.18 4.32 -28.18
N LEU A 221 8.95 3.01 -28.32
CA LEU A 221 9.13 2.02 -27.25
C LEU A 221 10.52 2.08 -26.62
N GLY A 222 11.56 2.32 -27.43
CA GLY A 222 12.95 2.48 -26.99
C GLY A 222 13.20 3.74 -26.14
N LYS A 223 12.27 4.70 -26.08
CA LYS A 223 12.37 5.89 -25.22
C LYS A 223 11.79 5.64 -23.82
N LEU A 224 10.96 4.62 -23.65
CA LEU A 224 10.35 4.29 -22.36
C LEU A 224 11.39 3.74 -21.38
N PRO A 225 11.24 4.00 -20.06
CA PRO A 225 12.13 3.42 -19.07
C PRO A 225 11.85 1.93 -18.88
N ILE A 226 12.87 1.17 -18.49
CA ILE A 226 12.80 -0.29 -18.27
C ILE A 226 11.72 -0.65 -17.22
N SER A 227 11.48 0.24 -16.26
CA SER A 227 10.43 0.11 -15.25
C SER A 227 9.02 0.05 -15.83
N THR A 228 8.81 0.57 -17.04
CA THR A 228 7.53 0.57 -17.75
C THR A 228 7.42 -0.65 -18.67
N LEU A 229 8.53 -1.07 -19.31
CA LEU A 229 8.52 -2.25 -20.19
C LEU A 229 8.34 -3.59 -19.43
N LYS A 230 8.94 -3.74 -18.25
CA LYS A 230 8.89 -4.98 -17.47
C LYS A 230 7.48 -5.40 -17.03
N PRO A 231 6.62 -4.50 -16.49
CA PRO A 231 5.24 -4.84 -16.16
C PRO A 231 4.42 -5.40 -17.33
N TRP A 232 4.63 -4.88 -18.55
CA TRP A 232 3.92 -5.38 -19.73
C TRP A 232 4.35 -6.81 -20.09
N LEU A 233 5.65 -7.08 -20.09
CA LEU A 233 6.19 -8.43 -20.32
C LEU A 233 5.68 -9.41 -19.25
N LYS A 234 5.66 -8.99 -17.99
CA LYS A 234 5.12 -9.80 -16.89
C LYS A 234 3.63 -10.12 -17.10
N ALA A 235 2.83 -9.13 -17.50
CA ALA A 235 1.41 -9.31 -17.78
C ALA A 235 1.13 -10.21 -19.01
N LYS A 236 2.13 -10.43 -19.86
CA LYS A 236 2.07 -11.36 -21.00
C LYS A 236 2.83 -12.66 -20.73
N HIS A 237 3.25 -12.91 -19.49
CA HIS A 237 4.04 -14.08 -19.09
C HIS A 237 5.33 -14.26 -19.92
N LEU A 238 5.91 -13.16 -20.38
CA LEU A 238 7.16 -13.15 -21.15
C LEU A 238 8.38 -12.94 -20.23
N PRO A 239 9.55 -13.48 -20.60
CA PRO A 239 10.79 -13.28 -19.85
C PRO A 239 11.19 -11.81 -19.72
N VAL A 240 11.32 -11.33 -18.48
CA VAL A 240 11.72 -9.95 -18.10
C VAL A 240 13.23 -9.77 -17.94
N SER A 241 14.03 -10.80 -18.22
CA SER A 241 15.49 -10.74 -18.22
C SER A 241 16.02 -10.17 -19.54
N GLY A 242 17.05 -9.33 -19.45
CA GLY A 242 17.74 -8.80 -20.61
C GLY A 242 18.08 -7.31 -20.56
N ARG A 243 18.80 -6.85 -21.58
CA ARG A 243 19.04 -5.43 -21.85
C ARG A 243 17.79 -4.76 -22.42
N LYS A 244 17.72 -3.43 -22.36
CA LYS A 244 16.54 -2.67 -22.81
C LYS A 244 16.13 -2.98 -24.25
N ASP A 245 17.10 -3.15 -25.15
CA ASP A 245 16.84 -3.41 -26.56
C ASP A 245 16.22 -4.80 -26.78
N GLU A 246 16.68 -5.81 -26.05
CA GLU A 246 16.12 -7.18 -26.06
C GLU A 246 14.66 -7.19 -25.55
N LEU A 247 14.36 -6.37 -24.54
CA LEU A 247 12.98 -6.24 -24.03
C LEU A 247 12.07 -5.58 -25.07
N VAL A 248 12.55 -4.54 -25.76
CA VAL A 248 11.79 -3.86 -26.82
C VAL A 248 11.54 -4.80 -28.00
N GLU A 249 12.56 -5.54 -28.44
CA GLU A 249 12.42 -6.50 -29.52
C GLU A 249 11.41 -7.60 -29.19
N ARG A 250 11.45 -8.14 -27.97
CA ARG A 250 10.51 -9.17 -27.50
C ARG A 250 9.06 -8.66 -27.43
N ILE A 251 8.86 -7.38 -27.10
CA ILE A 251 7.53 -6.74 -27.14
C ILE A 251 7.05 -6.60 -28.59
N LEU A 252 7.90 -6.10 -29.49
CA LEU A 252 7.54 -5.94 -30.90
C LEU A 252 7.22 -7.29 -31.57
N GLN A 253 7.99 -8.34 -31.26
CA GLN A 253 7.74 -9.70 -31.78
C GLN A 253 6.39 -10.28 -31.29
N HIS A 254 5.97 -9.99 -30.07
CA HIS A 254 4.68 -10.44 -29.56
C HIS A 254 3.50 -9.61 -30.09
N MET A 255 3.76 -8.39 -30.57
CA MET A 255 2.71 -7.48 -31.08
C MET A 255 2.51 -7.56 -32.60
N SER A 256 3.44 -8.20 -33.32
CA SER A 256 3.29 -8.57 -34.73
C SER A 256 2.48 -9.85 -34.88
#